data_AF-A0A8T7HIZ0-F1
#
_entry.id   AF-A0A8T7HIZ0-F1
#
_cell.length_a   1.000
_cell.length_b   1.000
_cell.length_c   1.000
_cell.angle_alpha   90.00
_cell.angle_beta   90.00
_cell.angle_gamma   90.00
#
_symmetry.space_group_name_H-M   'P 1'
#
loop_
_entity.id
_entity.type
_entity.pdbx_description
1 polymer ?
#
loop_
_entity_poly.entity_id
_entity_poly.type
_entity_poly.pdbx_seq_one_letter_code
_entity_poly.pdbx_strand_id
1 'polypeptide(L)'
;MNKSITILFAIIGIYWIVSSLTQQGSPLLFIPGILSLIVACSQLPITSKINQYAEKLFLPVLLYNLVLTFYQVYFSSFALLNRIIGIELGIFILNLIFTLSLIYLLLQTLRRARIDIS
;
A
#
# COMPACT_ATOMS: atom_id res chain seq x y z
N MET A 1 -11.97 12.80 -0.76
CA MET A 1 -11.02 12.03 0.08
C MET A 1 -9.64 12.70 0.02
N ASN A 2 -8.76 12.53 1.01
CA ASN A 2 -7.63 13.42 1.27
C ASN A 2 -6.48 13.26 0.25
N LYS A 3 -5.88 14.34 -0.27
CA LYS A 3 -4.76 14.29 -1.25
C LYS A 3 -3.62 13.39 -0.80
N SER A 4 -3.39 13.31 0.51
CA SER A 4 -2.38 12.45 1.13
C SER A 4 -2.61 10.95 0.87
N ILE A 5 -3.87 10.51 0.79
CA ILE A 5 -4.22 9.10 0.50
C ILE A 5 -3.85 8.78 -0.95
N THR A 6 -4.20 9.68 -1.87
CA THR A 6 -3.84 9.55 -3.29
C THR A 6 -2.34 9.42 -3.46
N ILE A 7 -1.57 10.29 -2.80
CA ILE A 7 -0.10 10.28 -2.86
C ILE A 7 0.45 8.99 -2.26
N LEU A 8 -0.04 8.54 -1.10
CA LEU A 8 0.43 7.32 -0.48
C LEU A 8 0.21 6.09 -1.37
N PHE A 9 -1.00 5.92 -1.91
CA PHE A 9 -1.31 4.79 -2.80
C PHE A 9 -0.54 4.87 -4.12
N ALA A 10 -0.27 6.09 -4.63
CA ALA A 10 0.59 6.26 -5.81
C ALA A 10 2.02 5.80 -5.52
N ILE A 11 2.61 6.21 -4.40
CA ILE A 11 3.96 5.83 -3.98
C ILE A 11 4.05 4.31 -3.77
N ILE A 12 3.10 3.72 -3.05
CA ILE A 12 3.03 2.27 -2.81
C ILE A 12 2.85 1.51 -4.14
N GLY A 13 2.01 2.02 -5.05
CA GLY A 13 1.80 1.44 -6.36
C GLY A 13 3.08 1.40 -7.20
N ILE A 14 3.78 2.54 -7.27
CA ILE A 14 5.08 2.63 -7.95
C ILE A 14 6.10 1.70 -7.29
N TYR A 15 6.14 1.67 -5.96
CA TYR A 15 7.05 0.79 -5.20
C TYR A 15 6.87 -0.68 -5.58
N TRP A 16 5.63 -1.18 -5.63
CA TRP A 16 5.38 -2.57 -6.00
C TRP A 16 5.69 -2.87 -7.47
N ILE A 17 5.37 -1.95 -8.38
CA ILE A 17 5.72 -2.11 -9.79
C ILE A 17 7.24 -2.18 -9.95
N VAL A 18 7.98 -1.24 -9.35
CA VAL A 18 9.45 -1.26 -9.38
C VAL A 18 9.97 -2.55 -8.76
N SER A 19 9.45 -2.97 -7.61
CA SER A 19 9.84 -4.23 -6.96
C SER A 19 9.53 -5.48 -7.79
N SER A 20 8.51 -5.45 -8.65
CA SER A 20 8.18 -6.56 -9.55
C SER A 20 9.12 -6.64 -10.76
N LEU A 21 9.71 -5.50 -11.14
CA LEU A 21 10.62 -5.38 -12.27
C LEU A 21 12.08 -5.58 -11.87
N THR A 22 12.42 -5.31 -10.61
CA THR A 22 13.74 -5.64 -10.05
C THR A 22 13.76 -7.09 -9.58
N GLN A 23 14.92 -7.75 -9.62
CA GLN A 23 15.11 -9.14 -9.13
C GLN A 23 14.84 -9.32 -7.61
N GLN A 24 14.31 -8.30 -6.93
CA GLN A 24 14.02 -8.28 -5.51
C GLN A 24 12.58 -8.74 -5.19
N GLY A 25 11.74 -8.96 -6.19
CA GLY A 25 10.34 -9.33 -5.99
C GLY A 25 9.76 -10.33 -6.98
N SER A 26 8.62 -10.90 -6.62
CA SER A 26 7.83 -11.74 -7.53
C SER A 26 7.17 -10.87 -8.61
N PRO A 27 7.08 -11.33 -9.87
CA PRO A 27 6.29 -10.67 -10.92
C PRO A 27 4.83 -10.45 -10.49
N LEU A 28 4.32 -11.25 -9.56
CA LEU A 28 2.97 -11.12 -9.00
C LEU A 28 2.75 -9.81 -8.23
N LEU A 29 3.82 -9.10 -7.82
CA LEU A 29 3.73 -7.77 -7.20
C LEU A 29 3.27 -6.68 -8.17
N PHE A 30 3.25 -6.95 -9.47
CA PHE A 30 2.71 -6.03 -10.46
C PHE A 30 1.20 -5.75 -10.26
N ILE A 31 0.45 -6.77 -9.85
CA ILE A 31 -1.00 -6.69 -9.59
C ILE A 31 -1.33 -5.71 -8.44
N PRO A 32 -0.79 -5.87 -7.22
CA PRO A 32 -1.01 -4.90 -6.15
C PRO A 32 -0.52 -3.50 -6.51
N GLY A 33 0.54 -3.39 -7.31
CA GLY A 33 1.03 -2.12 -7.86
C GLY A 33 -0.02 -1.39 -8.69
N ILE A 34 -0.57 -2.05 -9.71
CA ILE A 34 -1.63 -1.48 -10.55
C ILE A 34 -2.87 -1.13 -9.74
N LEU A 35 -3.33 -2.04 -8.87
CA LEU A 35 -4.53 -1.81 -8.06
C LEU A 35 -4.38 -0.57 -7.16
N SER A 36 -3.19 -0.36 -6.60
CA SER A 36 -2.88 0.84 -5.80
C SER A 36 -2.91 2.11 -6.64
N LEU A 37 -2.40 2.08 -7.87
CA LEU A 37 -2.50 3.20 -8.80
C LEU A 37 -3.94 3.49 -9.23
N ILE A 38 -4.76 2.46 -9.46
CA ILE A 38 -6.18 2.63 -9.77
C ILE A 38 -6.91 3.33 -8.61
N VAL A 39 -6.64 2.92 -7.37
CA VAL A 39 -7.20 3.55 -6.16
C VAL A 39 -6.69 4.98 -5.95
N ALA A 40 -5.45 5.27 -6.35
CA ALA A 40 -4.94 6.64 -6.34
C ALA A 40 -5.66 7.50 -7.39
N CYS A 41 -5.74 7.03 -8.63
CA CYS A 41 -6.37 7.74 -9.75
C CYS A 41 -7.87 7.97 -9.55
N SER A 42 -8.56 7.05 -8.87
CA SER A 42 -9.99 7.23 -8.61
C SER A 42 -10.28 8.43 -7.72
N GLN A 43 -9.37 8.80 -6.84
CA GLN A 43 -9.55 9.92 -5.91
C GLN A 43 -9.35 11.29 -6.57
N LEU A 44 -8.97 11.33 -7.85
CA LEU A 44 -8.87 12.56 -8.62
C LEU A 44 -10.27 13.08 -9.01
N PRO A 45 -10.51 14.40 -8.95
CA PRO A 45 -11.83 14.99 -9.20
C PRO A 45 -12.31 14.88 -10.67
N ILE A 46 -11.49 14.33 -11.57
CA ILE A 46 -11.71 14.34 -13.02
C ILE A 46 -12.52 13.10 -13.47
N THR A 47 -12.62 12.06 -12.65
CA THR A 47 -13.03 10.71 -13.06
C THR A 47 -14.35 10.25 -12.42
N SER A 48 -15.46 10.96 -12.66
CA SER A 48 -16.74 10.75 -11.96
C SER A 48 -17.35 9.33 -12.06
N LYS A 49 -17.26 8.66 -13.22
CA LYS A 49 -17.80 7.29 -13.40
C LYS A 49 -16.87 6.18 -12.87
N ILE A 50 -15.56 6.37 -12.96
CA ILE A 50 -14.56 5.40 -12.44
C ILE A 50 -14.54 5.44 -10.91
N ASN A 51 -14.86 6.61 -10.33
CA ASN A 51 -14.84 6.83 -8.89
C ASN A 51 -15.70 5.84 -8.11
N GLN A 52 -16.91 5.53 -8.59
CA GLN A 52 -17.88 4.72 -7.85
C GLN A 52 -17.47 3.25 -7.69
N TYR A 53 -16.78 2.68 -8.68
CA TYR A 53 -16.26 1.30 -8.60
C TYR A 53 -14.94 1.24 -7.85
N ALA A 54 -14.07 2.22 -8.04
CA ALA A 54 -12.77 2.26 -7.41
C ALA A 54 -12.83 2.62 -5.92
N GLU A 55 -13.86 3.35 -5.46
CA GLU A 55 -14.16 3.51 -4.03
C GLU A 55 -14.43 2.16 -3.35
N LYS A 56 -15.11 1.22 -4.02
CA LYS A 56 -15.32 -0.14 -3.50
C LYS A 56 -14.03 -0.96 -3.44
N LEU A 57 -13.06 -0.65 -4.28
CA LEU A 57 -11.74 -1.29 -4.29
C LEU A 57 -10.81 -0.76 -3.20
N PHE A 58 -11.09 0.42 -2.62
CA PHE A 58 -10.22 1.06 -1.64
C PHE A 58 -9.87 0.14 -0.46
N LEU A 59 -10.88 -0.43 0.21
CA LEU A 59 -10.66 -1.26 1.41
C LEU A 59 -9.96 -2.59 1.09
N PRO A 60 -10.37 -3.36 0.07
CA PRO A 60 -9.62 -4.55 -0.34
C PRO A 60 -8.16 -4.27 -0.70
N VAL A 61 -7.89 -3.19 -1.44
CA VAL A 61 -6.53 -2.83 -1.85
C VAL A 61 -5.69 -2.32 -0.67
N LEU A 62 -6.31 -1.60 0.27
CA LEU A 62 -5.69 -1.21 1.54
C LEU A 62 -5.23 -2.45 2.34
N LEU A 63 -6.14 -3.41 2.52
CA LEU A 63 -5.85 -4.65 3.25
C LEU A 63 -4.79 -5.50 2.54
N TYR A 64 -4.86 -5.60 1.21
CA TYR A 64 -3.89 -6.36 0.45
C TYR A 64 -2.49 -5.77 0.56
N ASN A 65 -2.36 -4.44 0.41
CA ASN A 65 -1.10 -3.75 0.65
C ASN A 65 -0.59 -3.96 2.06
N LEU A 66 -1.47 -3.94 3.07
CA LEU A 66 -1.09 -4.15 4.46
C LEU A 66 -0.47 -5.55 4.67
N VAL A 67 -1.08 -6.60 4.11
CA VAL A 67 -0.52 -7.96 4.16
C VAL A 67 0.85 -8.02 3.49
N LEU A 68 0.99 -7.41 2.32
CA LEU A 68 2.26 -7.40 1.58
C LEU A 68 3.37 -6.65 2.33
N THR A 69 3.07 -5.50 2.93
CA THR A 69 4.07 -4.75 3.70
C THR A 69 4.45 -5.50 4.98
N PHE A 70 3.51 -6.15 5.67
CA PHE A 70 3.83 -7.03 6.80
C PHE A 70 4.76 -8.17 6.39
N TYR A 71 4.46 -8.84 5.28
CA TYR A 71 5.30 -9.90 4.76
C TYR A 71 6.72 -9.40 4.44
N GLN A 72 6.84 -8.22 3.80
CA GLN A 72 8.15 -7.64 3.49
C GLN A 72 8.92 -7.22 4.75
N VAL A 73 8.26 -6.65 5.76
CA VAL A 73 8.88 -6.34 7.06
C VAL A 73 9.41 -7.62 7.71
N TYR A 74 8.63 -8.70 7.72
CA TYR A 74 9.06 -10.00 8.25
C TYR A 74 10.28 -10.54 7.51
N PHE A 75 10.22 -10.59 6.17
CA PHE A 75 11.29 -11.15 5.35
C PHE A 75 12.58 -10.33 5.47
N SER A 76 12.49 -9.00 5.41
CA SER A 76 13.66 -8.12 5.57
C SER A 76 14.23 -8.15 6.99
N SER A 77 13.39 -8.32 8.02
CA SER A 77 13.89 -8.55 9.39
C SER A 77 14.70 -9.84 9.48
N PHE A 78 14.21 -10.92 8.88
CA PHE A 78 14.92 -12.20 8.84
C PHE A 78 16.25 -12.09 8.08
N ALA A 79 16.27 -11.38 6.95
CA ALA A 79 17.49 -11.14 6.18
C ALA A 79 18.53 -10.35 7.00
N LEU A 80 18.11 -9.26 7.65
CA LEU A 80 18.96 -8.41 8.49
C LEU A 80 19.55 -9.13 9.70
N LEU A 81 18.81 -10.07 10.30
CA LEU A 81 19.32 -10.91 11.38
C LEU A 81 20.47 -11.81 10.92
N ASN A 82 20.44 -12.25 9.65
CA ASN A 82 21.48 -13.11 9.09
C ASN A 82 22.66 -12.31 8.52
N ARG A 83 22.40 -11.11 7.99
CA ARG A 83 23.44 -10.25 7.41
C ARG A 83 22.97 -8.79 7.33
N ILE A 84 23.72 -7.87 7.93
CA ILE A 84 23.41 -6.45 7.86
C ILE A 84 23.92 -5.88 6.53
N ILE A 85 23.04 -5.76 5.54
CA ILE A 85 23.29 -5.06 4.28
C ILE A 85 22.48 -3.76 4.26
N GLY A 86 23.12 -2.63 3.92
CA GLY A 86 22.47 -1.32 3.93
C GLY A 86 21.21 -1.22 3.07
N ILE A 87 21.17 -1.94 1.94
CA ILE A 87 20.00 -2.00 1.05
C ILE A 87 18.80 -2.68 1.75
N GLU A 88 19.03 -3.80 2.44
CA GLU A 88 17.98 -4.52 3.17
C GLU A 88 17.44 -3.68 4.34
N LEU A 89 18.31 -2.90 4.98
CA LEU A 89 17.93 -1.98 6.05
C LEU A 89 17.04 -0.85 5.52
N GLY A 90 17.34 -0.31 4.34
CA GLY A 90 16.49 0.66 3.66
C GLY A 90 15.12 0.08 3.28
N ILE A 91 15.09 -1.13 2.73
CA ILE A 91 13.84 -1.84 2.38
C ILE A 91 12.99 -2.10 3.63
N PHE A 92 13.61 -2.53 4.73
CA PHE A 92 12.94 -2.75 6.00
C PHE A 92 12.28 -1.47 6.52
N ILE A 93 13.04 -0.38 6.62
CA ILE A 93 12.53 0.91 7.12
C ILE A 93 11.38 1.42 6.24
N LEU A 94 11.53 1.34 4.92
CA LEU A 94 10.49 1.78 3.99
C LEU A 94 9.20 0.99 4.17
N ASN A 95 9.28 -0.35 4.22
CA ASN A 95 8.10 -1.20 4.43
C ASN A 95 7.48 -1.02 5.82
N LEU A 96 8.28 -0.69 6.83
CA LEU A 96 7.78 -0.35 8.17
C LEU A 96 6.96 0.95 8.13
N ILE A 97 7.45 1.99 7.45
CA ILE A 97 6.73 3.25 7.25
C ILE A 97 5.41 3.02 6.51
N PHE A 98 5.43 2.21 5.44
CA PHE A 98 4.20 1.87 4.71
C PHE A 98 3.22 1.11 5.59
N THR A 99 3.68 0.09 6.33
CA THR A 99 2.82 -0.70 7.22
C THR A 99 2.13 0.20 8.24
N LEU A 100 2.87 1.07 8.94
CA LEU A 100 2.30 1.99 9.93
C LEU A 100 1.30 2.97 9.31
N SER A 101 1.62 3.48 8.11
CA SER A 101 0.75 4.40 7.36
C SER A 101 -0.56 3.72 6.93
N LEU A 102 -0.51 2.46 6.51
CA LEU A 102 -1.67 1.66 6.11
C LEU A 102 -2.52 1.25 7.33
N ILE A 103 -1.92 0.92 8.47
CA ILE A 103 -2.64 0.68 9.73
C ILE A 103 -3.39 1.94 10.15
N TYR A 104 -2.71 3.10 10.13
CA TYR A 104 -3.34 4.38 10.45
C TYR A 104 -4.57 4.65 9.56
N LEU A 105 -4.43 4.42 8.26
CA LEU A 105 -5.54 4.59 7.32
C LEU A 105 -6.67 3.59 7.58
N LEU A 106 -6.36 2.33 7.85
CA LEU A 106 -7.36 1.32 8.17
C LEU A 106 -8.17 1.73 9.40
N LEU A 107 -7.50 2.14 10.48
CA LEU A 107 -8.16 2.63 11.69
C LEU A 107 -9.03 3.87 11.40
N GLN A 108 -8.55 4.79 10.58
CA GLN A 108 -9.32 5.96 10.18
C GLN A 108 -10.58 5.59 9.38
N THR A 109 -10.46 4.65 8.43
CA THR A 109 -11.58 4.16 7.63
C THR A 109 -12.60 3.43 8.48
N LEU A 110 -12.16 2.56 9.40
CA LEU A 110 -13.03 1.86 10.34
C LEU A 110 -13.75 2.83 11.29
N ARG A 111 -13.04 3.87 11.78
CA ARG A 111 -13.65 4.91 12.63
C ARG A 111 -14.73 5.68 11.87
N ARG A 112 -14.51 6.02 10.60
CA ARG A 112 -15.53 6.68 9.77
C ARG A 112 -16.74 5.77 9.53
N ALA A 113 -16.52 4.48 9.30
CA ALA A 113 -17.60 3.51 9.10
C ALA A 113 -18.41 3.22 10.37
N ARG A 114 -17.85 3.46 11.58
CA ARG A 114 -18.52 3.24 12.88
C ARG A 114 -19.16 4.49 13.51
N ILE A 115 -19.25 5.63 12.81
CA ILE A 115 -19.98 6.83 13.31
C ILE A 115 -21.43 6.89 12.80
N ASP A 116 -21.87 5.94 11.98
CA ASP A 116 -23.30 5.68 11.71
C ASP A 116 -23.79 4.45 12.49
N ILE A 117 -23.61 4.48 13.82
CA ILE A 117 -24.39 3.62 14.72
C ILE A 117 -25.34 4.56 15.47
N SER A 118 -26.42 4.94 14.79
CA SER A 118 -27.62 5.50 15.41
C SER A 118 -28.41 4.42 16.13
#